data_AF-A0A844EFF5-F1
#
_entry.id   AF-A0A844EFF5-F1
#
_cell.length_a   1.000
_cell.length_b   1.000
_cell.length_c   1.000
_cell.angle_alpha   90.00
_cell.angle_beta   90.00
_cell.angle_gamma   90.00
#
_symmetry.space_group_name_H-M   'P 1'
#
loop_
_entity.id
_entity.type
_entity.pdbx_description
1 polymer ?
#
loop_
_entity_poly.entity_id
_entity_poly.type
_entity_poly.pdbx_seq_one_letter_code
_entity_poly.pdbx_strand_id
1 'polypeptide(L)'
;MKKTVVIGLVVTLLGVVLFSIGLGHGGAKTVYWDHGFTTESYAHVDSHQTSSQYDGIKNFDLSTDSPVQIKKGDVSKVEVTYPSATKITKSGDTLHFVLKLPQRRHSVIVFGSDFQRPSKSVGKTVITVPQDTEIGTITSNVSDS
;
A
#
# COMPACT_ATOMS: atom_id res chain seq x y z
N MET A 1 45.39 -0.01 35.58
CA MET A 1 45.22 -0.08 34.12
C MET A 1 44.57 -1.39 33.65
N LYS A 2 45.03 -2.58 34.07
CA LYS A 2 44.45 -3.87 33.61
C LYS A 2 42.96 -4.07 33.96
N LYS A 3 42.53 -3.66 35.17
CA LYS A 3 41.14 -3.79 35.63
C LYS A 3 40.16 -2.95 34.80
N THR A 4 40.55 -1.72 34.44
CA THR A 4 39.74 -0.81 33.62
C THR A 4 39.56 -1.33 32.19
N VAL A 5 40.60 -1.95 31.62
CA VAL A 5 40.55 -2.60 30.31
C VAL A 5 39.61 -3.81 30.34
N VAL A 6 39.66 -4.62 31.40
CA VAL A 6 38.74 -5.77 31.56
C VAL A 6 37.30 -5.31 31.72
N ILE A 7 37.05 -4.24 32.49
CA ILE A 7 35.70 -3.68 32.64
C ILE A 7 35.19 -3.14 31.31
N GLY A 8 36.02 -2.42 30.55
CA GLY A 8 35.68 -1.94 29.21
C GLY A 8 35.29 -3.09 28.28
N LEU A 9 36.08 -4.17 28.26
CA LEU A 9 35.79 -5.36 27.45
C LEU A 9 34.45 -6.00 27.82
N VAL A 10 34.15 -6.14 29.11
CA VAL A 10 32.88 -6.72 29.59
C VAL A 10 31.70 -5.84 29.18
N VAL A 11 31.82 -4.52 29.31
CA VAL A 11 30.77 -3.57 28.89
C VAL A 11 30.56 -3.61 27.38
N THR A 12 31.63 -3.69 26.58
CA THR A 12 31.52 -3.83 25.12
C THR A 12 30.82 -5.12 24.73
N LEU A 13 31.18 -6.25 25.34
CA LEU A 13 30.53 -7.54 25.06
C LEU A 13 29.03 -7.51 25.40
N LEU A 14 28.67 -6.94 26.55
CA LEU A 14 27.26 -6.71 26.91
C LEU A 14 26.56 -5.84 25.86
N GLY A 15 27.18 -4.72 25.45
CA GLY A 15 26.66 -3.85 24.42
C GLY A 15 26.39 -4.58 23.09
N VAL A 16 27.32 -5.44 22.65
CA VAL A 16 27.17 -6.24 21.42
C VAL A 16 26.02 -7.24 21.53
N VAL A 17 25.86 -7.89 22.68
CA VAL A 17 24.76 -8.84 22.91
C VAL A 17 23.41 -8.11 22.90
N LEU A 18 23.29 -7.00 23.63
CA LEU A 18 22.07 -6.19 23.63
C LEU A 18 21.75 -5.63 22.25
N PHE A 19 22.76 -5.16 21.52
CA PHE A 19 22.60 -4.65 20.16
C PHE A 19 22.10 -5.74 19.19
N SER A 20 22.68 -6.95 19.27
CA SER A 20 22.26 -8.09 18.46
C SER A 20 20.82 -8.51 18.76
N ILE A 21 20.43 -8.55 20.04
CA ILE A 21 19.04 -8.85 20.45
C ILE A 21 18.10 -7.76 19.92
N GLY A 22 18.49 -6.49 20.03
CA GLY A 22 17.72 -5.36 19.50
C GLY A 22 17.49 -5.48 18.00
N LEU A 23 18.53 -5.78 17.22
CA LEU A 23 18.38 -6.01 15.77
C LEU A 23 17.48 -7.22 15.46
N GLY A 24 17.65 -8.33 16.18
CA GLY A 24 16.87 -9.57 15.97
C GLY A 24 15.38 -9.42 16.32
N HIS A 25 15.02 -8.53 17.24
CA HIS A 25 13.62 -8.26 17.62
C HIS A 25 13.00 -7.06 16.87
N GLY A 26 13.62 -6.62 15.77
CA GLY A 26 13.07 -5.56 14.92
C GLY A 26 13.44 -4.13 15.34
N GLY A 27 14.55 -3.94 16.05
CA GLY A 27 15.10 -2.63 16.39
C GLY A 27 15.64 -1.84 15.20
N ALA A 28 15.80 -2.46 14.04
CA ALA A 28 16.11 -1.79 12.77
C ALA A 28 14.87 -1.21 12.07
N LYS A 29 13.70 -1.22 12.72
CA LYS A 29 12.49 -0.58 12.19
C LYS A 29 12.62 0.93 12.27
N THR A 30 12.19 1.61 11.21
CA THR A 30 12.08 3.06 11.20
C THR A 30 11.12 3.51 12.30
N VAL A 31 11.53 4.51 13.05
CA VAL A 31 10.72 5.17 14.08
C VAL A 31 10.28 6.51 13.53
N TYR A 32 8.97 6.75 13.56
CA TYR A 32 8.38 8.00 13.13
C TYR A 32 7.46 8.58 14.20
N TRP A 33 7.23 9.88 14.10
CA TRP A 33 6.32 10.61 14.97
C TRP A 33 5.04 10.94 14.21
N ASP A 34 3.91 10.33 14.62
CA ASP A 34 2.55 10.66 14.18
C ASP A 34 1.61 10.54 15.40
N HIS A 35 1.29 11.68 16.03
CA HIS A 35 0.51 11.75 17.27
C HIS A 35 1.06 10.90 18.45
N GLY A 36 2.36 10.57 18.42
CA GLY A 36 3.07 9.79 19.44
C GLY A 36 4.30 9.07 18.87
N PHE A 37 5.09 8.44 19.74
CA PHE A 37 6.16 7.53 19.32
C PHE A 37 5.56 6.23 18.77
N THR A 38 5.72 5.99 17.48
CA THR A 38 5.27 4.76 16.83
C THR A 38 6.39 4.17 15.97
N THR A 39 6.52 2.85 16.02
CA THR A 39 7.46 2.11 15.17
C THR A 39 6.75 1.73 13.87
N GLU A 40 7.48 1.74 12.75
CA GLU A 40 7.01 1.18 11.49
C GLU A 40 6.67 -0.31 11.63
N SER A 41 5.40 -0.61 11.89
CA SER A 41 4.73 -1.75 11.28
C SER A 41 4.31 -1.35 9.88
N TYR A 42 5.28 -1.05 9.02
CA TYR A 42 5.01 -1.16 7.58
C TYR A 42 4.83 -2.66 7.35
N ALA A 43 3.59 -3.11 7.44
CA ALA A 43 3.14 -4.00 6.40
C ALA A 43 3.47 -3.22 5.13
N HIS A 44 4.54 -3.65 4.42
CA HIS A 44 4.63 -3.38 3.00
C HIS A 44 3.22 -3.71 2.52
N VAL A 45 2.45 -2.69 2.16
CA VAL A 45 1.27 -2.94 1.37
C VAL A 45 1.88 -3.27 0.03
N ASP A 46 2.41 -4.48 -0.09
CA ASP A 46 2.43 -5.20 -1.34
C ASP A 46 1.02 -4.98 -1.83
N SER A 47 0.87 -4.12 -2.84
CA SER A 47 -0.43 -3.79 -3.37
C SER A 47 -0.88 -5.07 -4.09
N HIS A 48 -1.32 -6.05 -3.31
CA HIS A 48 -1.83 -7.30 -3.79
C HIS A 48 -2.97 -6.91 -4.72
N GLN A 49 -2.76 -7.12 -6.01
CA GLN A 49 -3.76 -6.83 -7.00
C GLN A 49 -4.69 -8.04 -7.02
N THR A 50 -5.97 -7.77 -6.82
CA THR A 50 -7.02 -8.78 -6.94
C THR A 50 -7.63 -8.64 -8.32
N SER A 51 -7.84 -9.76 -9.02
CA SER A 51 -8.62 -9.77 -10.26
C SER A 51 -10.00 -10.35 -9.99
N SER A 52 -11.04 -9.75 -10.55
CA SER A 52 -12.42 -10.23 -10.45
C SER A 52 -13.13 -10.07 -11.78
N GLN A 53 -13.97 -11.06 -12.12
CA GLN A 53 -14.73 -11.09 -13.36
C GLN A 53 -16.20 -10.77 -13.09
N TYR A 54 -16.78 -9.93 -13.93
CA TYR A 54 -18.16 -9.48 -13.81
C TYR A 54 -18.89 -9.64 -15.14
N ASP A 55 -20.11 -10.15 -15.04
CA ASP A 55 -21.00 -10.36 -16.18
C ASP A 55 -22.03 -9.23 -16.31
N GLY A 56 -22.36 -8.86 -17.55
CA GLY A 56 -23.37 -7.85 -17.90
C GLY A 56 -23.05 -6.40 -17.53
N ILE A 57 -21.79 -6.06 -17.26
CA ILE A 57 -21.42 -4.69 -16.84
C ILE A 57 -21.24 -3.79 -18.05
N LYS A 58 -21.91 -2.63 -18.03
CA LYS A 58 -21.81 -1.58 -19.07
C LYS A 58 -21.39 -0.23 -18.51
N ASN A 59 -21.63 0.01 -17.23
CA ASN A 59 -21.37 1.30 -16.58
C ASN A 59 -20.31 1.17 -15.49
N PHE A 60 -19.46 2.18 -15.39
CA PHE A 60 -18.37 2.23 -14.42
C PHE A 60 -18.42 3.55 -13.67
N ASP A 61 -18.51 3.48 -12.34
CA ASP A 61 -18.47 4.64 -11.44
C ASP A 61 -17.17 4.61 -10.62
N LEU A 62 -16.25 5.50 -10.97
CA LEU A 62 -14.87 5.51 -10.51
C LEU A 62 -14.69 6.60 -9.44
N SER A 63 -14.70 6.22 -8.17
CA SER A 63 -14.30 7.05 -7.03
C SER A 63 -13.03 6.47 -6.40
N THR A 64 -11.90 6.65 -7.09
CA THR A 64 -10.61 6.05 -6.73
C THR A 64 -9.46 7.02 -6.93
N ASP A 65 -8.54 7.02 -5.95
CA ASP A 65 -7.28 7.78 -6.01
C ASP A 65 -6.18 7.04 -6.80
N SER A 66 -6.44 5.80 -7.25
CA SER A 66 -5.51 5.01 -8.07
C SER A 66 -5.65 5.29 -9.57
N PRO A 67 -4.57 5.12 -10.37
CA PRO A 67 -4.66 5.22 -11.82
C PRO A 67 -5.58 4.12 -12.37
N VAL A 68 -6.56 4.51 -13.19
CA VAL A 68 -7.47 3.58 -13.87
C VAL A 68 -7.12 3.49 -15.35
N GLN A 69 -6.95 2.27 -15.86
CA GLN A 69 -6.78 1.98 -17.27
C GLN A 69 -7.91 1.09 -17.77
N ILE A 70 -8.68 1.58 -18.73
CA ILE A 70 -9.71 0.79 -19.41
C ILE A 70 -9.16 0.34 -20.77
N LYS A 71 -9.15 -0.96 -21.02
CA LYS A 71 -8.71 -1.55 -22.29
C LYS A 71 -9.72 -2.56 -22.78
N LYS A 72 -9.83 -2.69 -24.10
CA LYS A 72 -10.50 -3.84 -24.70
C LYS A 72 -9.51 -5.01 -24.76
N GLY A 73 -9.97 -6.21 -24.50
CA GLY A 73 -9.15 -7.42 -24.51
C GLY A 73 -9.94 -8.65 -24.94
N ASP A 74 -9.20 -9.74 -25.18
CA ASP A 74 -9.78 -11.05 -25.47
C ASP A 74 -10.21 -11.73 -24.16
N VAL A 75 -11.32 -11.27 -23.61
CA VAL A 75 -11.93 -11.78 -22.38
C VAL A 75 -13.42 -12.02 -22.62
N SER A 76 -13.97 -13.10 -22.06
CA SER A 76 -15.39 -13.43 -22.21
C SER A 76 -16.30 -12.62 -21.28
N LYS A 77 -15.74 -12.04 -20.21
CA LYS A 77 -16.41 -11.22 -19.20
C LYS A 77 -15.55 -10.03 -18.84
N VAL A 78 -16.15 -8.97 -18.28
CA VAL A 78 -15.39 -7.81 -17.83
C VAL A 78 -14.47 -8.22 -16.69
N GLU A 79 -13.17 -8.14 -16.89
CA GLU A 79 -12.17 -8.46 -15.89
C GLU A 79 -11.62 -7.16 -15.29
N VAL A 80 -11.61 -7.08 -13.97
CA VAL A 80 -11.12 -5.93 -13.23
C VAL A 80 -10.00 -6.38 -12.32
N THR A 81 -8.80 -5.88 -12.57
CA THR A 81 -7.65 -6.00 -11.68
C THR A 81 -7.50 -4.71 -10.87
N TYR A 82 -7.50 -4.79 -9.55
CA TYR A 82 -7.50 -3.61 -8.68
C TYR A 82 -6.67 -3.83 -7.40
N PRO A 83 -6.15 -2.77 -6.76
CA PRO A 83 -5.50 -2.88 -5.46
C PRO A 83 -6.46 -3.49 -4.43
N SER A 84 -6.02 -4.45 -3.63
CA SER A 84 -6.85 -5.15 -2.62
C SER A 84 -7.57 -4.22 -1.64
N ALA A 85 -7.06 -3.00 -1.42
CA ALA A 85 -7.70 -1.96 -0.62
C ALA A 85 -8.93 -1.31 -1.29
N THR A 86 -9.17 -1.55 -2.59
CA THR A 86 -10.31 -1.01 -3.34
C THR A 86 -11.55 -1.82 -3.03
N LYS A 87 -12.62 -1.15 -2.59
CA LYS A 87 -13.92 -1.77 -2.42
C LYS A 87 -14.70 -1.66 -3.74
N ILE A 88 -15.12 -2.81 -4.27
CA ILE A 88 -15.98 -2.89 -5.45
C ILE A 88 -17.37 -3.35 -5.03
N THR A 89 -18.39 -2.63 -5.48
CA THR A 89 -19.80 -3.00 -5.30
C THR A 89 -20.53 -2.99 -6.63
N LYS A 90 -21.26 -4.07 -6.92
CA LYS A 90 -22.10 -4.20 -8.12
C LYS A 90 -23.52 -3.74 -7.80
N SER A 91 -24.07 -2.84 -8.62
CA SER A 91 -25.47 -2.40 -8.57
C SER A 91 -26.05 -2.48 -9.98
N GLY A 92 -26.79 -3.56 -10.27
CA GLY A 92 -27.28 -3.84 -11.63
C GLY A 92 -26.14 -3.95 -12.65
N ASP A 93 -26.18 -3.10 -13.68
CA ASP A 93 -25.20 -3.04 -14.77
C ASP A 93 -24.03 -2.08 -14.49
N THR A 94 -23.96 -1.54 -13.26
CA THR A 94 -22.96 -0.56 -12.82
C THR A 94 -22.00 -1.14 -11.77
N LEU A 95 -20.70 -0.95 -11.99
CA LEU A 95 -19.67 -1.21 -10.98
C LEU A 95 -19.25 0.10 -10.32
N HIS A 96 -19.39 0.15 -8.99
CA HIS A 96 -18.88 1.26 -8.18
C HIS A 96 -17.55 0.89 -7.56
N PHE A 97 -16.55 1.75 -7.78
CA PHE A 97 -15.20 1.62 -7.27
C PHE A 97 -14.99 2.67 -6.20
N VAL A 98 -14.68 2.23 -4.98
CA VAL A 98 -14.34 3.12 -3.87
C VAL A 98 -12.96 2.76 -3.34
N LEU A 99 -11.98 3.62 -3.62
CA LEU A 99 -10.67 3.57 -2.98
C LEU A 99 -10.42 4.92 -2.35
N LYS A 100 -10.41 4.94 -1.01
CA LYS A 100 -9.99 6.10 -0.24
C LYS A 100 -8.58 5.82 0.26
N LEU A 101 -7.60 6.55 -0.27
CA LEU A 101 -6.31 6.51 0.37
C LEU A 101 -6.40 7.18 1.75
N PRO A 102 -5.79 6.61 2.79
CA PRO A 102 -5.58 7.37 4.01
C PRO A 102 -4.79 8.63 3.63
N GLN A 103 -5.33 9.80 3.98
CA GLN A 103 -4.69 11.09 3.68
C GLN A 103 -3.21 11.06 4.07
N ARG A 104 -2.38 11.68 3.22
CA ARG A 104 -0.94 11.84 3.48
C ARG A 104 -0.76 12.62 4.77
N ARG A 105 -0.58 11.90 5.88
CA ARG A 105 -0.18 12.51 7.14
C ARG A 105 1.30 12.84 7.06
N HIS A 106 1.66 14.04 7.48
CA HIS A 106 3.05 14.44 7.61
C HIS A 106 3.67 13.66 8.77
N SER A 107 4.37 12.58 8.46
CA SER A 107 5.22 11.89 9.43
C SER A 107 6.64 12.44 9.36
N VAL A 108 7.24 12.66 10.53
CA VAL A 108 8.66 12.99 10.66
C VAL A 108 9.40 11.70 11.00
N ILE A 109 10.36 11.32 10.15
CA ILE A 109 11.25 10.18 10.38
C ILE A 109 12.30 10.64 11.40
N VAL A 110 12.39 9.93 12.53
CA VAL A 110 13.34 10.28 13.61
C VAL A 110 14.57 9.38 13.53
N PHE A 111 14.40 8.09 13.23
CA PHE A 111 15.47 7.11 13.05
C PHE A 111 15.05 6.05 12.03
N GLY A 112 15.86 5.74 11.02
CA GLY A 112 15.53 4.73 10.00
C GLY A 112 16.63 4.54 8.97
N SER A 113 16.60 3.41 8.25
CA SER A 113 17.56 3.08 7.18
C SER A 113 17.27 3.82 5.87
N ASP A 114 16.01 4.22 5.65
CA ASP A 114 15.58 5.03 4.51
C ASP A 114 14.91 6.30 5.02
N PHE A 115 15.55 7.45 4.82
CA PHE A 115 14.93 8.77 5.00
C PHE A 115 14.02 9.15 3.81
N GLN A 116 13.92 8.27 2.81
CA GLN A 116 12.90 8.38 1.77
C GLN A 116 11.53 8.19 2.40
N ARG A 117 10.64 9.17 2.18
CA ARG A 117 9.21 8.98 2.47
C ARG A 117 8.75 7.76 1.67
N PRO A 118 8.21 6.71 2.31
CA PRO A 118 7.70 5.57 1.57
C PRO A 118 6.57 6.06 0.68
N SER A 119 6.83 6.11 -0.63
CA SER A 119 5.78 6.34 -1.60
C SER A 119 4.87 5.13 -1.53
N LYS A 120 3.65 5.30 -1.02
CA LYS A 120 2.62 4.28 -1.15
C LYS A 120 2.34 4.13 -2.65
N SER A 121 2.98 3.14 -3.28
CA SER A 121 2.61 2.68 -4.62
C SER A 121 1.24 2.04 -4.49
N VAL A 122 0.21 2.84 -4.75
CA VAL A 122 -1.14 2.34 -4.92
C VAL A 122 -1.12 1.69 -6.31
N GLY A 123 -1.18 0.36 -6.36
CA GLY A 123 -1.23 -0.35 -7.63
C GLY A 123 -2.29 0.24 -8.59
N LYS A 124 -2.20 -0.09 -9.87
CA LYS A 124 -3.15 0.38 -10.88
C LYS A 124 -4.45 -0.43 -10.88
N THR A 125 -5.55 0.22 -11.21
CA THR A 125 -6.80 -0.45 -11.55
C THR A 125 -6.86 -0.65 -13.07
N VAL A 126 -6.97 -1.89 -13.54
CA VAL A 126 -7.07 -2.22 -14.96
C VAL A 126 -8.41 -2.90 -15.21
N ILE A 127 -9.22 -2.29 -16.06
CA ILE A 127 -10.51 -2.81 -16.50
C ILE A 127 -10.32 -3.33 -17.92
N THR A 128 -10.49 -4.64 -18.11
CA THR A 128 -10.44 -5.31 -19.40
C THR A 128 -11.86 -5.67 -19.81
N VAL A 129 -12.32 -5.08 -20.91
CA VAL A 129 -13.67 -5.27 -21.45
C VAL A 129 -13.59 -6.18 -22.69
N PRO A 130 -14.55 -7.11 -22.89
CA PRO A 130 -14.63 -7.90 -24.12
C PRO A 130 -14.69 -7.00 -25.37
N GLN A 131 -14.13 -7.44 -26.49
CA GLN A 131 -14.10 -6.63 -27.72
C GLN A 131 -15.51 -6.22 -28.21
N ASP A 132 -16.47 -7.13 -28.05
CA ASP A 132 -17.85 -7.00 -28.52
C ASP A 132 -18.79 -6.27 -27.54
N THR A 133 -18.27 -5.80 -26.40
CA THR A 133 -19.09 -5.08 -25.40
C THR A 133 -19.06 -3.57 -25.67
N GLU A 134 -20.25 -2.98 -25.80
CA GLU A 134 -20.43 -1.53 -25.80
C GLU A 134 -20.36 -0.98 -24.38
N ILE A 135 -19.43 -0.05 -24.16
CA ILE A 135 -19.32 0.67 -22.89
C ILE A 135 -20.38 1.76 -22.90
N GLY A 136 -21.21 1.79 -21.86
CA GLY A 136 -22.24 2.82 -21.66
C GLY A 136 -21.62 4.08 -21.06
N THR A 137 -21.84 4.27 -19.75
CA THR A 137 -21.43 5.48 -19.05
C THR A 137 -20.22 5.22 -18.16
N ILE A 138 -19.21 6.09 -18.26
CA ILE A 138 -18.08 6.15 -17.33
C ILE A 138 -18.22 7.44 -16.53
N THR A 139 -18.53 7.32 -15.25
CA THR A 139 -18.55 8.44 -14.31
C THR A 139 -17.27 8.39 -13.49
N SER A 140 -16.57 9.52 -13.38
CA SER A 140 -15.40 9.64 -12.52
C SER A 140 -15.61 10.76 -11.52
N ASN A 141 -15.47 10.44 -10.25
CA ASN A 141 -15.49 11.41 -9.15
C ASN A 141 -14.11 11.41 -8.52
N VAL A 142 -13.16 12.04 -9.22
CA VAL A 142 -11.84 12.34 -8.68
C VAL A 142 -12.05 13.49 -7.70
N SER A 143 -11.92 13.21 -6.41
CA SER A 143 -11.82 14.29 -5.42
C SER A 143 -10.46 14.95 -5.62
N ASP A 144 -10.45 16.07 -6.35
CA ASP A 144 -9.30 16.98 -6.39
C ASP A 144 -8.93 17.32 -4.94
N SER A 145 -7.79 16.79 -4.49
CA SER A 145 -7.23 17.03 -3.16
C SER A 145 -5.75 17.34 -3.23
#